data_AF-A0A2H0D8B5-F1
#
_entry.id   AF-A0A2H0D8B5-F1
#
_cell.length_a   1.000
_cell.length_b   1.000
_cell.length_c   1.000
_cell.angle_alpha   90.00
_cell.angle_beta   90.00
_cell.angle_gamma   90.00
#
_symmetry.space_group_name_H-M   'P 1'
#
loop_
_entity.id
_entity.type
_entity.pdbx_description
1 polymer ?
#
loop_
_entity_poly.entity_id
_entity_poly.type
_entity_poly.pdbx_seq_one_letter_code
_entity_poly.pdbx_strand_id
1 'polypeptide(L)'
;MLTVKSKMENPLADLISDDIYQLLNDHGLIDEKSVRDYKIRKKFRTLRTSKISAGDAIDSIREEYPYLQFDTIRKIVYQLSK
;
A
#
# COMPACT_ATOMS: atom_id res chain seq x y z
N MET A 1 -28.86 17.93 5.11
CA MET A 1 -28.38 16.56 5.39
C MET A 1 -26.88 16.64 5.59
N LEU A 2 -26.39 16.37 6.80
CA LEU A 2 -24.95 16.29 7.05
C LEU A 2 -24.51 14.90 6.59
N THR A 3 -23.91 14.82 5.42
CA THR A 3 -23.26 13.60 4.94
C THR A 3 -22.12 13.28 5.88
N VAL A 4 -22.30 12.24 6.69
CA VAL A 4 -21.21 11.63 7.45
C VAL A 4 -20.27 11.03 6.40
N LYS A 5 -19.30 11.83 5.92
CA LYS A 5 -18.16 11.29 5.18
C LYS A 5 -17.47 10.35 6.18
N SER A 6 -17.64 9.04 6.01
CA SER A 6 -16.72 8.08 6.59
C SER A 6 -15.32 8.60 6.26
N LYS A 7 -14.45 8.78 7.26
CA LYS A 7 -13.04 9.12 7.01
C LYS A 7 -12.49 8.03 6.08
N MET A 8 -12.51 8.27 4.78
CA MET A 8 -11.85 7.41 3.81
C MET A 8 -10.37 7.60 4.08
N GLU A 9 -9.72 6.55 4.57
CA GLU A 9 -8.28 6.57 4.75
C GLU A 9 -7.64 6.62 3.35
N ASN A 10 -7.14 7.79 2.97
CA ASN A 10 -6.38 7.99 1.75
C ASN A 10 -5.05 7.19 1.85
N PRO A 11 -4.90 6.09 1.10
CA PRO A 11 -3.70 5.26 1.16
C PRO A 11 -2.48 5.95 0.55
N LEU A 12 -2.69 7.08 -0.14
CA LEU A 12 -1.68 7.91 -0.80
C LEU A 12 -1.54 9.28 -0.13
N ALA A 13 -1.93 9.43 1.15
CA ALA A 13 -1.90 10.71 1.87
C ALA A 13 -0.50 11.35 1.95
N ASP A 14 0.56 10.57 1.83
CA ASP A 14 1.94 11.08 1.77
C ASP A 14 2.30 11.70 0.40
N LEU A 15 1.46 11.49 -0.62
CA LEU A 15 1.69 11.90 -2.01
C LEU A 15 0.68 12.96 -2.47
N ILE A 16 -0.60 12.78 -2.12
CA ILE A 16 -1.71 13.61 -2.58
C ILE A 16 -2.71 13.83 -1.44
N SER A 17 -3.38 14.98 -1.46
CA SER A 17 -4.44 15.29 -0.48
C SER A 17 -5.67 14.38 -0.66
N ASP A 18 -6.48 14.28 0.39
CA ASP A 18 -7.70 13.47 0.39
C ASP A 18 -8.68 13.90 -0.71
N ASP A 19 -8.79 15.20 -0.98
CA ASP A 19 -9.64 15.72 -2.05
C ASP A 19 -9.18 15.28 -3.44
N ILE A 20 -7.86 15.25 -3.69
CA ILE A 20 -7.30 14.78 -4.96
C ILE A 20 -7.43 13.26 -5.08
N TYR A 21 -7.17 12.53 -4.00
CA TYR A 21 -7.40 11.08 -3.99
C TYR A 21 -8.84 10.74 -4.30
N GLN A 22 -9.80 11.42 -3.66
CA GLN A 22 -11.23 11.20 -3.90
C GLN A 22 -11.60 11.50 -5.35
N LEU A 23 -11.15 12.63 -5.90
CA LEU A 23 -11.40 12.99 -7.29
C LEU A 23 -10.87 11.93 -8.26
N LEU A 24 -9.62 11.49 -8.10
CA LEU A 24 -9.05 10.47 -8.98
C LEU A 24 -9.77 9.13 -8.83
N ASN A 25 -10.16 8.76 -7.62
CA ASN A 25 -10.86 7.52 -7.32
C ASN A 25 -12.27 7.50 -7.94
N ASP A 26 -13.03 8.58 -7.80
CA ASP A 26 -14.39 8.70 -8.34
C ASP A 26 -14.42 8.64 -9.87
N HIS A 27 -13.33 9.07 -10.52
CA HIS A 27 -13.15 8.98 -11.96
C HIS A 27 -12.50 7.66 -12.44
N GLY A 28 -12.22 6.71 -11.54
CA GLY A 28 -11.61 5.42 -11.89
C GLY A 28 -10.16 5.54 -12.38
N LEU A 29 -9.46 6.60 -11.99
CA LEU A 29 -8.07 6.87 -12.41
C LEU A 29 -7.02 6.26 -11.47
N ILE A 30 -7.46 5.60 -10.40
CA ILE A 30 -6.60 4.93 -9.42
C ILE A 30 -6.54 3.43 -9.72
N ASP A 31 -5.35 2.92 -10.00
CA ASP A 31 -5.11 1.48 -10.10
C ASP A 31 -4.92 0.86 -8.70
N GLU A 32 -5.92 0.08 -8.26
CA GLU A 32 -5.92 -0.58 -6.95
C GLU A 32 -4.68 -1.45 -6.72
N LYS A 33 -4.19 -2.11 -7.78
CA LYS A 33 -2.99 -2.95 -7.72
C LYS A 33 -1.77 -2.11 -7.38
N SER A 34 -1.58 -0.98 -8.06
CA SER A 34 -0.47 -0.06 -7.81
C SER A 34 -0.56 0.57 -6.42
N VAL A 35 -1.76 0.91 -5.94
CA VAL A 35 -1.97 1.39 -4.56
C VAL A 35 -1.58 0.33 -3.54
N ARG A 36 -2.00 -0.92 -3.73
CA ARG A 36 -1.60 -2.04 -2.87
C ARG A 36 -0.08 -2.22 -2.87
N ASP A 37 0.53 -2.25 -4.04
CA ASP A 37 1.99 -2.43 -4.18
C ASP A 37 2.75 -1.28 -3.49
N TYR A 38 2.21 -0.04 -3.55
CA TYR A 38 2.73 1.10 -2.78
C TYR A 38 2.62 0.89 -1.26
N LYS A 39 1.45 0.46 -0.75
CA LYS A 39 1.24 0.17 0.68
C LYS A 39 2.23 -0.90 1.17
N ILE A 40 2.41 -1.97 0.41
CA ILE A 40 3.36 -3.04 0.71
C ILE A 40 4.79 -2.50 0.81
N ARG A 41 5.22 -1.67 -0.16
CA ARG A 41 6.56 -1.05 -0.12
C ARG A 41 6.72 -0.12 1.08
N LYS A 42 5.69 0.67 1.43
CA LYS A 42 5.71 1.56 2.59
C LYS A 42 5.88 0.76 3.88
N LYS A 43 5.06 -0.28 4.09
CA LYS A 43 5.15 -1.18 5.25
C LYS A 43 6.52 -1.87 5.33
N PHE A 44 7.02 -2.41 4.23
CA PHE A 44 8.33 -3.04 4.19
C PHE A 44 9.44 -2.08 4.63
N ARG A 45 9.45 -0.84 4.11
CA ARG A 45 10.41 0.19 4.54
C ARG A 45 10.31 0.45 6.04
N THR A 46 9.12 0.59 6.59
CA THR A 46 8.91 0.78 8.04
C THR A 46 9.50 -0.38 8.85
N LEU A 47 9.22 -1.63 8.48
CA LEU A 47 9.73 -2.82 9.17
C LEU A 47 11.27 -2.88 9.10
N ARG A 48 11.86 -2.53 7.95
CA ARG A 48 13.32 -2.47 7.77
C ARG A 48 13.97 -1.40 8.64
N THR A 49 13.34 -0.22 8.78
CA THR A 49 13.80 0.83 9.70
C THR A 49 13.74 0.37 11.16
N SER A 50 12.74 -0.45 11.52
CA SER A 50 12.65 -1.11 12.82
C SER A 50 13.61 -2.29 13.02
N LYS A 51 14.60 -2.48 12.13
CA LYS A 51 15.64 -3.51 12.17
C LYS A 51 15.14 -4.96 12.04
N ILE A 52 13.90 -5.17 11.55
CA ILE A 52 13.36 -6.50 11.25
C ILE A 52 14.07 -7.06 10.00
N SER A 53 14.40 -8.34 9.99
CA SER A 53 15.06 -8.99 8.85
C SER A 53 14.19 -8.92 7.58
N ALA A 54 14.80 -9.03 6.40
CA ALA A 54 14.03 -8.95 5.15
C ALA A 54 13.04 -10.10 5.01
N GLY A 55 13.41 -11.33 5.43
CA GLY A 55 12.53 -12.49 5.41
C GLY A 55 11.34 -12.30 6.34
N ASP A 56 11.60 -11.97 7.60
CA ASP A 56 10.54 -11.75 8.60
C ASP A 56 9.63 -10.59 8.22
N ALA A 57 10.17 -9.52 7.61
CA ALA A 57 9.37 -8.41 7.13
C ALA A 57 8.43 -8.82 5.99
N ILE A 58 8.88 -9.69 5.08
CA ILE A 58 8.05 -10.24 4.00
C ILE A 58 6.98 -11.17 4.57
N ASP A 59 7.32 -12.03 5.53
CA ASP A 59 6.35 -12.92 6.18
C ASP A 59 5.29 -12.12 6.96
N SER A 60 5.68 -11.07 7.69
CA SER A 60 4.74 -10.17 8.36
C SER A 60 3.79 -9.47 7.38
N ILE A 61 4.28 -9.02 6.22
CA ILE A 61 3.41 -8.46 5.18
C ILE A 61 2.47 -9.54 4.62
N ARG A 62 2.93 -10.78 4.48
CA ARG A 62 2.10 -11.89 4.00
C ARG A 62 0.92 -12.17 4.92
N GLU A 63 1.04 -11.96 6.22
CA GLU A 63 -0.08 -12.06 7.15
C GLU A 63 -1.19 -11.04 6.84
N GLU A 64 -0.83 -9.82 6.41
CA GLU A 64 -1.78 -8.78 5.98
C GLU A 64 -2.33 -9.01 4.56
N TYR A 65 -1.58 -9.73 3.71
CA TYR A 65 -1.97 -10.06 2.34
C TYR A 65 -1.84 -11.57 2.06
N PRO A 66 -2.69 -12.44 2.68
CA PRO A 66 -2.53 -13.90 2.61
C PRO A 66 -2.65 -14.49 1.21
N TYR A 67 -3.30 -13.76 0.30
CA TYR A 67 -3.46 -14.14 -1.10
C TYR A 67 -2.20 -13.90 -1.95
N LEU A 68 -1.20 -13.18 -1.43
CA LEU A 68 0.08 -12.97 -2.11
C LEU A 68 1.10 -14.02 -1.66
N GLN A 69 1.80 -14.60 -2.62
CA GLN A 69 2.92 -15.50 -2.31
C GLN A 69 4.14 -14.70 -1.82
N PHE A 70 5.00 -15.34 -1.03
CA PHE A 70 6.25 -14.75 -0.55
C PHE A 70 7.10 -14.17 -1.71
N ASP A 71 7.20 -14.90 -2.83
CA ASP A 71 7.92 -14.46 -4.03
C ASP A 71 7.28 -13.20 -4.65
N THR A 72 5.95 -13.13 -4.65
CA THR A 72 5.21 -11.97 -5.13
C THR A 72 5.50 -10.74 -4.29
N ILE A 73 5.43 -10.86 -2.96
CA ILE A 73 5.74 -9.74 -2.05
C ILE A 73 7.20 -9.33 -2.21
N ARG A 74 8.12 -10.29 -2.28
CA ARG A 74 9.55 -10.04 -2.57
C ARG A 74 9.74 -9.22 -3.86
N LYS A 75 9.07 -9.60 -4.95
CA LYS A 75 9.10 -8.85 -6.22
C LYS A 75 8.56 -7.43 -6.10
N ILE A 76 7.48 -7.24 -5.33
CA ILE A 76 6.88 -5.92 -5.09
C ILE A 76 7.84 -5.01 -4.32
N VAL A 77 8.44 -5.51 -3.23
CA VAL A 77 9.28 -4.69 -2.33
C VAL A 77 10.66 -4.38 -2.91
N TYR A 78 11.21 -5.25 -3.75
CA TYR A 78 12.51 -5.03 -4.39
C TYR A 78 12.44 -4.46 -5.81
N GLN A 79 11.22 -4.24 -6.35
CA GLN A 79 11.00 -3.71 -7.70
C GLN A 79 11.79 -4.46 -8.79
N LEU A 80 11.21 -5.54 -9.32
CA LEU A 80 11.65 -6.11 -10.61
C LEU A 80 11.03 -5.41 -11.83
N SER A 81 10.39 -4.25 -11.66
CA SER A 81 9.71 -3.52 -12.73
C SER A 81 10.31 -2.12 -12.87
N LYS A 82 11.16 -1.96 -13.88
CA LYS A 82 11.41 -0.69 -14.57
C LYS A 82 10.15 -0.24 -15.29
#